data_AF-A0AAG5CN29-F1
#
_entry.id   AF-A0AAG5CN29-F1
#
_cell.length_a   1.000
_cell.length_b   1.000
_cell.length_c   1.000
_cell.angle_alpha   90.00
_cell.angle_beta   90.00
_cell.angle_gamma   90.00
#
_symmetry.space_group_name_H-M   'P 1'
#
loop_
_entity.id
_entity.type
_entity.pdbx_description
1 polymer ?
#
loop_
_entity_poly.entity_id
_entity_poly.type
_entity_poly.pdbx_seq_one_letter_code
_entity_poly.pdbx_strand_id
1 'polypeptide(L)'
;MKLKLVIVFAQVTFIVAANATGSNESAFEATNEWQEIKEGQAIPQGLHVRINLSTGKKEAKLLDPDSGGSDSSLSMVPGEELKDHGVDRGRPETVGGMKLDALRDALRDIPADVFDEPQNEEEEEAVRGKFKSYEQIKQELKDANVELKSDSEIMSALFGRFGETLPKEPLAEQPPELDALFEDLQYLAHQIDNALEFIDRGGVEKIIWPSLNRTEDGPTRVQALKLLGVIAQNNPKAKVALVERNAATNLLTALGRASTTEEASAALYAFGSLVRKFPFAQRQLLTPHGYSLLYGVWTRKVELKVKVKVLQLLADVLEDYVAATEGTEEADQTTVEQYRSTKLIEGLEKTQFCKHAGEFFHQHRTALVPEENLSDETVRALRSCSKLCHDTWSQCPLFRHTLLVLRNNLDHRLDEDSELVEYRRDIQQSIDAFVRELYGQPRDEL
;
A
#
# COMPACT_ATOMS: atom_id res chain seq x y z
N MET A 1 18.11 78.28 23.74
CA MET A 1 16.73 77.91 23.33
C MET A 1 16.56 76.42 23.52
N LYS A 2 15.42 76.04 24.09
CA LYS A 2 15.09 74.74 24.67
C LYS A 2 15.12 73.62 23.62
N LEU A 3 16.00 72.63 23.78
CA LEU A 3 15.91 71.36 23.07
C LEU A 3 14.96 70.46 23.88
N LYS A 4 13.77 70.23 23.32
CA LYS A 4 12.69 69.47 23.96
C LYS A 4 13.11 68.00 24.08
N LEU A 5 13.34 67.59 25.32
CA LEU A 5 13.44 66.21 25.79
C LEU A 5 12.06 65.56 25.60
N VAL A 6 11.89 64.76 24.54
CA VAL A 6 10.70 63.92 24.35
C VAL A 6 10.95 62.63 25.12
N ILE A 7 10.43 62.59 26.34
CA ILE A 7 10.36 61.38 27.17
C ILE A 7 9.19 60.54 26.61
N VAL A 8 9.51 59.52 25.83
CA VAL A 8 8.55 58.44 25.54
C VAL A 8 8.64 57.46 26.71
N PHE A 9 7.64 57.50 27.59
CA PHE A 9 7.39 56.48 28.59
C PHE A 9 7.02 55.18 27.87
N ALA A 10 8.00 54.31 27.63
CA ALA A 10 7.72 52.91 27.37
C ALA A 10 7.29 52.29 28.70
N GLN A 11 5.99 52.17 28.92
CA GLN A 11 5.41 51.30 29.93
C GLN A 11 5.81 49.87 29.57
N VAL A 12 6.94 49.40 30.11
CA VAL A 12 7.22 47.98 30.23
C VAL A 12 6.26 47.47 31.30
N THR A 13 5.10 46.99 30.88
CA THR A 13 4.31 46.06 31.69
C THR A 13 5.17 44.82 31.88
N PHE A 14 5.88 44.78 33.01
CA PHE A 14 6.39 43.55 33.60
C PHE A 14 5.15 42.69 33.90
N ILE A 15 4.82 41.77 32.99
CA ILE A 15 4.03 40.61 33.38
C ILE A 15 4.96 39.80 34.27
N VAL A 16 4.87 40.07 35.56
CA VAL A 16 5.26 39.11 36.60
C VAL A 16 4.32 37.93 36.39
N ALA A 17 4.74 36.98 35.56
CA ALA A 17 4.21 35.63 35.66
C ALA A 17 4.68 35.13 37.03
N ALA A 18 3.82 35.34 38.02
CA ALA A 18 3.91 34.61 39.26
C ALA A 18 3.99 33.14 38.86
N ASN A 19 5.12 32.49 39.15
CA ASN A 19 5.20 31.05 39.21
C ASN A 19 4.15 30.61 40.23
N ALA A 20 2.94 30.35 39.73
CA ALA A 20 1.98 29.53 40.40
C ALA A 20 2.60 28.15 40.43
N THR A 21 3.24 27.84 41.56
CA THR A 21 3.36 26.48 42.06
C THR A 21 1.95 25.92 42.19
N GLY A 22 1.46 25.34 41.09
CA GLY A 22 0.19 24.64 41.00
C GLY A 22 0.49 23.17 40.75
N SER A 23 0.35 22.38 41.82
CA SER A 23 0.09 20.94 41.88
C SER A 23 0.66 20.03 40.77
N ASN A 24 1.42 19.01 41.18
CA ASN A 24 1.54 17.74 40.45
C ASN A 24 0.20 17.42 39.76
N GLU A 25 0.12 17.61 38.44
CA GLU A 25 -1.05 17.22 37.68
C GLU A 25 -1.19 15.70 37.84
N SER A 26 -2.35 15.31 38.33
CA SER A 26 -2.73 13.93 38.62
C SER A 26 -2.38 13.03 37.45
N ALA A 27 -1.66 11.94 37.72
CA ALA A 27 -1.49 10.85 36.77
C ALA A 27 -2.85 10.46 36.18
N PHE A 28 -2.89 10.17 34.88
CA PHE A 28 -4.11 9.77 34.20
C PHE A 28 -4.67 8.48 34.81
N GLU A 29 -5.84 8.56 35.45
CA GLU A 29 -6.56 7.41 36.01
C GLU A 29 -7.40 6.76 34.91
N ALA A 30 -6.85 5.74 34.27
CA ALA A 30 -7.50 5.08 33.16
C ALA A 30 -8.70 4.23 33.61
N THR A 31 -9.75 4.23 32.80
CA THR A 31 -10.92 3.34 32.93
C THR A 31 -11.08 2.45 31.71
N ASN A 32 -12.04 1.53 31.73
CA ASN A 32 -12.39 0.66 30.58
C ASN A 32 -13.08 1.41 29.44
N GLU A 33 -13.59 2.63 29.69
CA GLU A 33 -14.12 3.53 28.66
C GLU A 33 -13.09 4.58 28.25
N TRP A 34 -13.19 5.06 27.01
CA TRP A 34 -12.29 6.07 26.45
C TRP A 34 -12.41 7.40 27.16
N GLN A 35 -11.32 7.88 27.75
CA GLN A 35 -11.24 9.19 28.39
C GLN A 35 -10.25 10.10 27.69
N GLU A 36 -10.58 11.39 27.59
CA GLU A 36 -9.73 12.41 26.99
C GLU A 36 -8.48 12.69 27.85
N ILE A 37 -7.32 12.71 27.20
CA ILE A 37 -6.03 13.07 27.79
C ILE A 37 -5.82 14.59 27.64
N LYS A 38 -5.53 15.29 28.74
CA LYS A 38 -5.22 16.72 28.72
C LYS A 38 -3.79 16.99 28.21
N GLU A 39 -3.58 18.14 27.59
CA GLU A 39 -2.25 18.56 27.11
C GLU A 39 -1.26 18.71 28.28
N GLY A 40 -0.19 17.93 28.27
CA GLY A 40 0.84 17.92 29.33
C GLY A 40 0.68 16.84 30.40
N GLN A 41 -0.45 16.12 30.42
CA GLN A 41 -0.71 15.06 31.41
C GLN A 41 0.13 13.80 31.14
N ALA A 42 0.79 13.28 32.18
CA ALA A 42 1.56 12.04 32.10
C ALA A 42 0.63 10.81 32.11
N ILE A 43 0.85 9.89 31.17
CA ILE A 43 0.06 8.68 31.00
C ILE A 43 0.89 7.46 31.46
N PRO A 44 0.36 6.58 32.32
CA PRO A 44 1.00 5.31 32.67
C PRO A 44 1.26 4.43 31.43
N GLN A 45 2.36 3.66 31.46
CA GLN A 45 2.67 2.69 30.40
C GLN A 45 1.62 1.56 30.39
N GLY A 46 1.27 1.05 29.20
CA GLY A 46 0.32 -0.06 29.07
C GLY A 46 -1.16 0.37 29.01
N LEU A 47 -1.46 1.50 28.37
CA LEU A 47 -2.84 1.93 28.07
C LEU A 47 -3.09 1.93 26.56
N HIS A 48 -4.32 1.62 26.14
CA HIS A 48 -4.72 1.76 24.75
C HIS A 48 -4.96 3.24 24.47
N VAL A 49 -4.09 3.87 23.69
CA VAL A 49 -4.19 5.29 23.31
C VAL A 49 -4.66 5.39 21.87
N ARG A 50 -5.67 6.23 21.61
CA ARG A 50 -6.13 6.57 20.26
C ARG A 50 -6.28 8.06 20.09
N ILE A 51 -6.36 8.51 18.84
CA ILE A 51 -6.82 9.86 18.49
C ILE A 51 -8.23 9.70 17.91
N ASN A 52 -9.21 10.35 18.51
CA ASN A 52 -10.58 10.33 18.01
C ASN A 52 -10.65 11.17 16.74
N LEU A 53 -10.83 10.51 15.58
CA LEU A 53 -10.78 11.13 14.26
C LEU A 53 -11.91 12.16 14.02
N SER A 54 -12.99 12.12 14.80
CA SER A 54 -14.08 13.10 14.69
C SER A 54 -13.84 14.36 15.52
N THR A 55 -13.04 14.28 16.59
CA THR A 55 -12.84 15.38 17.55
C THR A 55 -11.40 15.88 17.63
N GLY A 56 -10.43 15.16 17.04
CA GLY A 56 -9.00 15.46 17.08
C GLY A 56 -8.34 15.23 18.44
N LYS A 57 -9.08 14.74 19.43
CA LYS A 57 -8.61 14.61 20.82
C LYS A 57 -7.95 13.26 21.07
N LYS A 58 -6.89 13.27 21.90
CA LYS A 58 -6.21 12.05 22.37
C LYS A 58 -7.05 11.43 23.48
N GLU A 59 -7.42 10.16 23.33
CA GLU A 59 -8.16 9.40 24.32
C GLU A 59 -7.34 8.18 24.75
N ALA A 60 -7.46 7.77 26.01
CA ALA A 60 -6.89 6.52 26.51
C ALA A 60 -7.91 5.71 27.31
N LYS A 61 -7.78 4.39 27.26
CA LYS A 61 -8.50 3.43 28.10
C LYS A 61 -7.60 2.27 28.51
N LEU A 62 -8.02 1.46 29.49
CA LEU A 62 -7.38 0.17 29.76
C LEU A 62 -7.45 -0.74 28.54
N LEU A 63 -6.42 -1.55 28.32
CA LEU A 63 -6.48 -2.62 27.32
C LEU A 63 -7.51 -3.65 27.76
N ASP A 64 -8.44 -3.99 26.85
CA ASP A 64 -9.32 -5.14 27.05
C ASP A 64 -8.47 -6.42 26.90
N PRO A 65 -8.56 -7.38 27.83
CA PRO A 65 -7.76 -8.61 27.78
C PRO A 65 -8.06 -9.48 26.54
N ASP A 66 -9.18 -9.24 25.86
CA ASP A 66 -9.57 -9.91 24.61
C ASP A 66 -8.97 -9.31 23.32
N SER A 67 -8.13 -8.27 23.41
CA SER A 67 -7.51 -7.61 22.25
C SER A 67 -6.03 -7.97 22.02
N GLY A 68 -5.65 -9.20 22.37
CA GLY A 68 -4.32 -9.77 22.12
C GLY A 68 -4.11 -10.19 20.67
N GLY A 69 -3.83 -9.23 19.78
CA GLY A 69 -3.39 -9.48 18.41
C GLY A 69 -1.90 -9.18 18.22
N SER A 70 -1.02 -10.14 18.55
CA SER A 70 0.35 -10.16 18.02
C SER A 70 0.34 -11.06 16.78
N ASP A 71 0.15 -10.46 15.60
CA ASP A 71 0.27 -11.17 14.32
C ASP A 71 1.74 -11.47 14.01
N SER A 72 2.33 -12.46 14.68
CA SER A 72 3.47 -13.21 14.13
C SER A 72 2.89 -14.32 13.25
N SER A 73 2.64 -14.01 11.98
CA SER A 73 2.05 -14.93 11.02
C SER A 73 2.99 -16.13 10.82
N LEU A 74 2.52 -17.34 11.14
CA LEU A 74 3.24 -18.59 10.91
C LEU A 74 2.81 -19.17 9.55
N SER A 75 3.79 -19.50 8.70
CA SER A 75 3.54 -20.12 7.38
C SER A 75 3.91 -21.60 7.38
N MET A 76 3.01 -22.48 6.89
CA MET A 76 3.28 -23.92 6.72
C MET A 76 3.83 -24.20 5.32
N VAL A 77 4.92 -24.97 5.21
CA VAL A 77 5.51 -25.42 3.94
C VAL A 77 5.19 -26.92 3.71
N PRO A 78 4.62 -27.33 2.57
CA PRO A 78 4.40 -28.75 2.26
C PRO A 78 5.70 -29.48 1.90
N GLY A 79 5.96 -30.63 2.55
CA GLY A 79 7.06 -31.54 2.19
C GLY A 79 6.78 -32.99 2.63
N GLU A 80 6.69 -33.87 1.63
CA GLU A 80 6.62 -35.34 1.65
C GLU A 80 5.23 -36.05 1.68
N GLU A 81 5.16 -37.14 0.90
CA GLU A 81 3.99 -37.74 0.24
C GLU A 81 2.88 -38.26 1.19
N LEU A 82 1.64 -37.93 0.84
CA LEU A 82 0.40 -38.34 1.52
C LEU A 82 0.12 -39.84 1.31
N LYS A 83 -0.07 -40.59 2.40
CA LYS A 83 -0.91 -41.79 2.40
C LYS A 83 -2.32 -41.42 2.85
N ASP A 84 -3.26 -41.64 1.94
CA ASP A 84 -4.69 -41.49 2.13
C ASP A 84 -5.19 -42.43 3.25
N HIS A 85 -5.75 -41.85 4.31
CA HIS A 85 -6.53 -42.58 5.31
C HIS A 85 -8.01 -42.32 5.04
N GLY A 86 -8.59 -43.22 4.25
CA GLY A 86 -10.01 -43.25 3.93
C GLY A 86 -10.90 -43.15 5.18
N VAL A 87 -11.81 -42.18 5.16
CA VAL A 87 -12.76 -41.94 6.24
C VAL A 87 -14.02 -42.77 5.97
N ASP A 88 -14.23 -43.80 6.78
CA ASP A 88 -15.46 -44.59 6.80
C ASP A 88 -16.61 -43.75 7.38
N ARG A 89 -17.67 -43.57 6.57
CA ARG A 89 -18.86 -42.78 6.92
C ARG A 89 -19.85 -43.66 7.67
N GLY A 90 -19.74 -43.69 9.00
CA GLY A 90 -20.80 -44.28 9.81
C GLY A 90 -20.53 -44.42 11.30
N ARG A 91 -20.52 -43.32 12.08
CA ARG A 91 -20.87 -43.27 13.53
C ARG A 91 -20.89 -41.82 14.07
N PRO A 92 -21.47 -41.58 15.28
CA PRO A 92 -22.16 -40.33 15.61
C PRO A 92 -21.20 -39.16 15.83
N GLU A 93 -21.74 -37.96 15.70
CA GLU A 93 -21.04 -36.66 15.74
C GLU A 93 -20.02 -36.58 16.87
N THR A 94 -18.74 -36.64 16.48
CA THR A 94 -17.58 -36.38 17.34
C THR A 94 -16.73 -35.34 16.62
N VAL A 95 -16.25 -34.34 17.35
CA VAL A 95 -15.22 -33.40 16.88
C VAL A 95 -13.95 -33.77 17.61
N GLY A 96 -12.88 -34.13 16.88
CA GLY A 96 -11.58 -34.49 17.46
C GLY A 96 -11.60 -35.72 18.38
N GLY A 97 -12.54 -36.66 18.21
CA GLY A 97 -12.62 -37.88 19.02
C GLY A 97 -13.22 -37.71 20.42
N MET A 98 -13.74 -36.53 20.77
CA MET A 98 -14.41 -36.28 22.05
C MET A 98 -15.94 -36.22 21.90
N LYS A 99 -16.64 -36.66 22.95
CA LYS A 99 -18.11 -36.69 23.03
C LYS A 99 -18.63 -35.28 23.34
N LEU A 100 -19.62 -34.79 22.58
CA LEU A 100 -20.15 -33.42 22.66
C LEU A 100 -20.58 -32.99 24.09
N ASP A 101 -21.12 -33.92 24.87
CA ASP A 101 -21.54 -33.66 26.25
C ASP A 101 -20.35 -33.39 27.19
N ALA A 102 -19.23 -34.08 26.98
CA ALA A 102 -18.00 -33.85 27.76
C ALA A 102 -17.35 -32.50 27.43
N LEU A 103 -17.51 -32.03 26.19
CA LEU A 103 -17.05 -30.71 25.76
C LEU A 103 -17.88 -29.60 26.43
N ARG A 104 -19.19 -29.80 26.55
CA ARG A 104 -20.12 -28.85 27.17
C ARG A 104 -19.90 -28.73 28.68
N ASP A 105 -19.63 -29.85 29.35
CA ASP A 105 -19.27 -29.83 30.78
C ASP A 105 -17.90 -29.18 31.00
N ALA A 106 -16.91 -29.45 30.14
CA ALA A 106 -15.60 -28.79 30.19
C ALA A 106 -15.67 -27.27 29.95
N LEU A 107 -16.60 -26.80 29.10
CA LEU A 107 -16.88 -25.38 28.86
C LEU A 107 -17.60 -24.69 30.03
N ARG A 108 -18.24 -25.47 30.92
CA ARG A 108 -18.99 -24.95 32.07
C ARG A 108 -18.10 -24.61 33.27
N ASP A 109 -16.94 -25.26 33.35
CA ASP A 109 -15.97 -25.11 34.43
C ASP A 109 -14.85 -24.12 34.10
N ILE A 110 -14.98 -23.33 33.02
CA ILE A 110 -14.07 -22.22 32.71
C ILE A 110 -14.56 -20.99 33.49
N PRO A 111 -13.89 -20.55 34.57
CA PRO A 111 -14.26 -19.32 35.27
C PRO A 111 -14.09 -18.12 34.35
N ALA A 112 -15.08 -17.21 34.37
CA ALA A 112 -15.03 -15.94 33.65
C ALA A 112 -13.88 -15.06 34.16
N ASP A 113 -13.17 -14.43 33.23
CA ASP A 113 -11.98 -13.59 33.35
C ASP A 113 -11.78 -12.85 34.69
N VAL A 114 -11.22 -13.56 35.66
CA VAL A 114 -10.44 -12.95 36.75
C VAL A 114 -9.01 -13.41 36.53
N PHE A 115 -8.24 -12.60 35.81
CA PHE A 115 -6.78 -12.71 35.84
C PHE A 115 -6.33 -12.09 37.16
N ASP A 116 -6.17 -12.92 38.20
CA ASP A 116 -5.43 -12.53 39.38
C ASP A 116 -3.96 -12.38 38.97
N GLU A 117 -3.41 -11.17 39.10
CA GLU A 117 -1.97 -10.96 38.95
C GLU A 117 -1.26 -11.86 39.98
N PRO A 118 -0.25 -12.66 39.56
CA PRO A 118 0.42 -13.59 40.46
C PRO A 118 1.02 -12.80 41.62
N GLN A 119 0.62 -13.15 42.84
CA GLN A 119 1.01 -12.37 44.02
C GLN A 119 2.41 -12.73 44.53
N ASN A 120 2.99 -13.80 43.98
CA ASN A 120 4.28 -14.35 44.36
C ASN A 120 5.00 -15.03 43.17
N GLU A 121 6.31 -15.22 43.30
CA GLU A 121 7.16 -15.82 42.26
C GLU A 121 6.73 -17.26 41.91
N GLU A 122 6.14 -18.01 42.86
CA GLU A 122 5.66 -19.39 42.65
C GLU A 122 4.43 -19.47 41.73
N GLU A 123 3.49 -18.53 41.83
CA GLU A 123 2.32 -18.45 40.93
C GLU A 123 2.70 -17.98 39.52
N GLU A 124 3.67 -17.06 39.42
CA GLU A 124 4.18 -16.60 38.12
C GLU A 124 4.88 -17.75 37.38
N GLU A 125 5.64 -18.58 38.09
CA GLU A 125 6.26 -19.80 37.54
C GLU A 125 5.22 -20.85 37.14
N ALA A 126 4.14 -20.99 37.92
CA ALA A 126 3.02 -21.88 37.60
C ALA A 126 2.24 -21.43 36.35
N VAL A 127 2.07 -20.12 36.13
CA VAL A 127 1.43 -19.56 34.93
C VAL A 127 2.34 -19.69 33.71
N ARG A 128 3.65 -19.39 33.84
CA ARG A 128 4.63 -19.64 32.77
C ARG A 128 4.72 -21.12 32.42
N GLY A 129 4.55 -22.02 33.38
CA GLY A 129 4.47 -23.46 33.14
C GLY A 129 3.20 -23.92 32.40
N LYS A 130 2.13 -23.11 32.36
CA LYS A 130 0.90 -23.40 31.59
C LYS A 130 1.03 -23.06 30.10
N PHE A 131 1.95 -22.19 29.73
CA PHE A 131 2.20 -21.83 28.33
C PHE A 131 3.50 -22.48 27.84
N LYS A 132 3.43 -23.17 26.71
CA LYS A 132 4.63 -23.79 26.12
C LYS A 132 5.49 -22.71 25.47
N SER A 133 6.79 -22.74 25.73
CA SER A 133 7.74 -21.87 25.03
C SER A 133 7.78 -22.18 23.54
N TYR A 134 8.18 -21.20 22.72
CA TYR A 134 8.33 -21.38 21.26
C TYR A 134 9.22 -22.60 20.93
N GLU A 135 10.30 -22.81 21.69
CA GLU A 135 11.18 -23.97 21.50
C GLU A 135 10.48 -25.29 21.86
N GLN A 136 9.67 -25.33 22.92
CA GLN A 136 8.89 -26.52 23.28
C GLN A 136 7.83 -26.85 22.23
N ILE A 137 7.13 -25.84 21.69
CA ILE A 137 6.14 -26.03 20.62
C ILE A 137 6.85 -26.53 19.34
N LYS A 138 8.01 -25.95 19.00
CA LYS A 138 8.82 -26.38 17.85
C LYS A 138 9.30 -27.83 18.01
N GLN A 139 9.66 -28.24 19.22
CA GLN A 139 10.09 -29.60 19.52
C GLN A 139 8.93 -30.61 19.45
N GLU A 140 7.78 -30.30 20.05
CA GLU A 140 6.60 -31.17 20.03
C GLU A 140 5.99 -31.32 18.63
N LEU A 141 6.03 -30.25 17.81
CA LEU A 141 5.57 -30.32 16.42
C LEU A 141 6.57 -31.04 15.51
N LYS A 142 7.88 -30.94 15.79
CA LYS A 142 8.89 -31.81 15.15
C LYS A 142 8.62 -33.29 15.46
N ASP A 143 8.24 -33.61 16.69
CA ASP A 143 7.84 -34.98 17.07
C ASP A 143 6.54 -35.41 16.34
N ALA A 144 5.68 -34.46 15.96
CA ALA A 144 4.51 -34.63 15.10
C ALA A 144 4.80 -34.51 13.58
N ASN A 145 6.08 -34.44 13.18
CA ASN A 145 6.56 -34.30 11.80
C ASN A 145 6.10 -33.00 11.07
N VAL A 146 5.80 -31.94 11.83
CA VAL A 146 5.49 -30.59 11.33
C VAL A 146 6.62 -29.64 11.75
N GLU A 147 7.48 -29.24 10.81
CA GLU A 147 8.57 -28.30 11.10
C GLU A 147 8.09 -26.85 10.98
N LEU A 148 7.87 -26.18 12.11
CA LEU A 148 7.63 -24.72 12.14
C LEU A 148 8.95 -23.98 11.91
N LYS A 149 8.99 -23.16 10.87
CA LYS A 149 10.06 -22.20 10.60
C LYS A 149 9.49 -20.78 10.74
N SER A 150 10.28 -19.88 11.31
CA SER A 150 9.93 -18.46 11.28
C SER A 150 10.19 -17.89 9.88
N ASP A 151 9.51 -16.80 9.53
CA ASP A 151 9.73 -16.11 8.26
C ASP A 151 11.20 -15.69 8.06
N SER A 152 11.90 -15.34 9.15
CA SER A 152 13.34 -15.03 9.15
C SER A 152 14.22 -16.26 8.84
N GLU A 153 13.86 -17.45 9.35
CA GLU A 153 14.53 -18.72 9.01
C GLU A 153 14.28 -19.09 7.55
N ILE A 154 13.04 -18.96 7.07
CA ILE A 154 12.67 -19.21 5.68
C ILE A 154 13.42 -18.25 4.76
N MET A 155 13.45 -16.95 5.09
CA MET A 155 14.17 -15.93 4.34
C MET A 155 15.67 -16.25 4.28
N SER A 156 16.27 -16.67 5.39
CA SER A 156 17.68 -17.07 5.42
C SER A 156 17.97 -18.25 4.47
N ALA A 157 17.08 -19.25 4.44
CA ALA A 157 17.18 -20.38 3.51
C ALA A 157 17.01 -19.95 2.05
N LEU A 158 16.04 -19.06 1.76
CA LEU A 158 15.82 -18.52 0.42
C LEU A 158 17.04 -17.75 -0.09
N PHE A 159 17.66 -16.91 0.74
CA PHE A 159 18.89 -16.19 0.37
C PHE A 159 20.04 -17.14 0.02
N GLY A 160 20.18 -18.24 0.76
CA GLY A 160 21.16 -19.29 0.44
C GLY A 160 20.93 -19.89 -0.93
N ARG A 161 19.69 -20.30 -1.23
CA ARG A 161 19.30 -20.88 -2.52
C ARG A 161 19.46 -19.88 -3.68
N PHE A 162 19.10 -18.61 -3.48
CA PHE A 162 19.37 -17.56 -4.47
C PHE A 162 20.86 -17.40 -4.77
N GLY A 163 21.72 -17.47 -3.74
CA GLY A 163 23.17 -17.39 -3.91
C GLY A 163 23.75 -18.50 -4.79
N GLU A 164 23.12 -19.68 -4.80
CA GLU A 164 23.54 -20.82 -5.61
C GLU A 164 22.91 -20.83 -7.01
N THR A 165 21.67 -20.38 -7.13
CA THR A 165 20.89 -20.52 -8.37
C THR A 165 21.00 -19.29 -9.27
N LEU A 166 21.07 -18.08 -8.73
CA LEU A 166 21.12 -16.84 -9.51
C LEU A 166 22.36 -16.71 -10.43
N PRO A 167 23.57 -17.18 -10.05
CA PRO A 167 24.74 -17.12 -10.92
C PRO A 167 24.66 -18.04 -12.15
N LYS A 168 23.77 -19.04 -12.15
CA LYS A 168 23.66 -20.03 -13.23
C LYS A 168 22.96 -19.41 -14.45
N GLU A 169 23.36 -19.83 -15.65
CA GLU A 169 22.65 -19.46 -16.88
C GLU A 169 21.32 -20.21 -16.96
N PRO A 170 20.26 -19.61 -17.55
CA PRO A 170 18.96 -20.27 -17.65
C PRO A 170 19.07 -21.49 -18.57
N LEU A 171 18.81 -22.68 -18.04
CA LEU A 171 18.69 -23.92 -18.83
C LEU A 171 17.24 -24.05 -19.31
N ALA A 172 17.05 -24.32 -20.61
CA ALA A 172 15.76 -24.24 -21.30
C ALA A 172 14.67 -25.25 -20.85
N GLU A 173 14.99 -26.22 -19.99
CA GLU A 173 14.14 -27.40 -19.72
C GLU A 173 13.60 -27.52 -18.28
N GLN A 174 13.94 -26.61 -17.36
CA GLN A 174 13.41 -26.65 -15.99
C GLN A 174 12.53 -25.42 -15.74
N PRO A 175 11.31 -25.55 -15.17
CA PRO A 175 10.64 -24.40 -14.57
C PRO A 175 11.64 -23.82 -13.57
N PRO A 176 12.15 -22.61 -13.82
CA PRO A 176 13.40 -22.20 -13.25
C PRO A 176 13.15 -22.12 -11.75
N GLU A 177 13.89 -22.91 -10.96
CA GLU A 177 13.85 -22.87 -9.50
C GLU A 177 13.81 -21.43 -8.97
N LEU A 178 14.45 -20.51 -9.71
CA LEU A 178 14.44 -19.08 -9.50
C LEU A 178 13.04 -18.43 -9.48
N ASP A 179 12.10 -18.83 -10.35
CA ASP A 179 10.73 -18.33 -10.34
C ASP A 179 10.04 -18.69 -9.02
N ALA A 180 10.13 -19.94 -8.58
CA ALA A 180 9.56 -20.38 -7.30
C ALA A 180 10.20 -19.64 -6.12
N LEU A 181 11.52 -19.46 -6.14
CA LEU A 181 12.22 -18.67 -5.13
C LEU A 181 11.75 -17.21 -5.08
N PHE A 182 11.47 -16.59 -6.24
CA PHE A 182 10.92 -15.25 -6.30
C PHE A 182 9.48 -15.19 -5.81
N GLU A 183 8.65 -16.19 -6.08
CA GLU A 183 7.28 -16.28 -5.59
C GLU A 183 7.26 -16.40 -4.06
N ASP A 184 8.11 -17.27 -3.49
CA ASP A 184 8.26 -17.41 -2.04
C ASP A 184 8.70 -16.10 -1.37
N LEU A 185 9.68 -15.40 -1.96
CA LEU A 185 10.10 -14.09 -1.44
C LEU A 185 9.02 -13.02 -1.58
N GLN A 186 8.26 -13.01 -2.69
CA GLN A 186 7.14 -12.08 -2.86
C GLN A 186 6.06 -12.32 -1.80
N TYR A 187 5.75 -13.59 -1.51
CA TYR A 187 4.82 -13.95 -0.44
C TYR A 187 5.29 -13.41 0.92
N LEU A 188 6.54 -13.65 1.30
CA LEU A 188 7.08 -13.14 2.56
C LEU A 188 7.11 -11.61 2.60
N ALA A 189 7.57 -10.96 1.53
CA ALA A 189 7.75 -9.52 1.45
C ALA A 189 6.43 -8.72 1.37
N HIS A 190 5.28 -9.38 1.27
CA HIS A 190 3.98 -8.70 1.48
C HIS A 190 3.84 -8.16 2.90
N GLN A 191 4.50 -8.79 3.88
CA GLN A 191 4.56 -8.27 5.23
C GLN A 191 5.63 -7.18 5.33
N ILE A 192 5.27 -6.05 5.96
CA ILE A 192 6.12 -4.86 6.05
C ILE A 192 7.46 -5.17 6.71
N ASP A 193 7.45 -5.93 7.80
CA ASP A 193 8.67 -6.26 8.56
C ASP A 193 9.59 -7.20 7.79
N ASN A 194 9.04 -8.22 7.13
CA ASN A 194 9.81 -9.11 6.24
C ASN A 194 10.42 -8.34 5.07
N ALA A 195 9.70 -7.38 4.48
CA ALA A 195 10.24 -6.53 3.42
C ALA A 195 11.43 -5.69 3.89
N LEU A 196 11.38 -5.17 5.12
CA LEU A 196 12.49 -4.43 5.72
C LEU A 196 13.66 -5.36 6.04
N GLU A 197 13.39 -6.53 6.61
CA GLU A 197 14.42 -7.54 6.88
C GLU A 197 15.12 -8.00 5.60
N PHE A 198 14.38 -8.19 4.50
CA PHE A 198 14.94 -8.49 3.19
C PHE A 198 15.93 -7.41 2.74
N ILE A 199 15.59 -6.12 2.92
CA ILE A 199 16.46 -4.99 2.59
C ILE A 199 17.70 -4.98 3.51
N ASP A 200 17.52 -5.17 4.81
CA ASP A 200 18.59 -5.15 5.82
C ASP A 200 19.60 -6.28 5.61
N ARG A 201 19.14 -7.44 5.12
CA ARG A 201 19.99 -8.59 4.72
C ARG A 201 20.74 -8.36 3.41
N GLY A 202 20.53 -7.23 2.75
CA GLY A 202 21.13 -6.87 1.46
C GLY A 202 20.50 -7.58 0.28
N GLY A 203 19.21 -7.94 0.37
CA GLY A 203 18.48 -8.62 -0.70
C GLY A 203 18.38 -7.78 -1.98
N VAL A 204 18.38 -6.45 -1.83
CA VAL A 204 18.38 -5.51 -2.96
C VAL A 204 19.66 -5.68 -3.80
N GLU A 205 20.83 -5.67 -3.16
CA GLU A 205 22.13 -5.78 -3.82
C GLU A 205 22.48 -7.22 -4.25
N LYS A 206 22.02 -8.22 -3.49
CA LYS A 206 22.35 -9.63 -3.74
C LYS A 206 21.37 -10.32 -4.70
N ILE A 207 20.12 -9.88 -4.76
CA ILE A 207 19.06 -10.55 -5.52
C ILE A 207 18.46 -9.63 -6.57
N ILE A 208 17.97 -8.44 -6.21
CA ILE A 208 17.24 -7.58 -7.17
C ILE A 208 18.17 -7.04 -8.26
N TRP A 209 19.26 -6.35 -7.90
CA TRP A 209 20.15 -5.74 -8.90
C TRP A 209 20.83 -6.75 -9.84
N PRO A 210 21.38 -7.87 -9.34
CA PRO A 210 21.96 -8.88 -10.23
C PRO A 210 20.90 -9.48 -11.17
N SER A 211 19.67 -9.67 -10.70
CA SER A 211 18.55 -10.16 -11.52
C SER A 211 18.15 -9.18 -12.61
N LEU A 212 18.08 -7.87 -12.32
CA LEU A 212 17.77 -6.85 -13.33
C LEU A 212 18.85 -6.72 -14.41
N ASN A 213 20.11 -6.99 -14.06
CA ASN A 213 21.26 -6.89 -14.94
C ASN A 213 21.41 -8.06 -15.92
N ARG A 214 20.60 -9.12 -15.81
CA ARG A 214 20.62 -10.24 -16.76
C ARG A 214 20.04 -9.79 -18.10
N THR A 215 20.88 -9.63 -19.14
CA THR A 215 20.50 -9.02 -20.42
C THR A 215 19.50 -9.85 -21.23
N GLU A 216 19.70 -11.17 -21.30
CA GLU A 216 18.90 -12.08 -22.13
C GLU A 216 17.77 -12.78 -21.38
N ASP A 217 17.75 -12.67 -20.05
CA ASP A 217 16.78 -13.35 -19.18
C ASP A 217 15.63 -12.41 -18.79
N GLY A 218 14.63 -12.30 -19.67
CA GLY A 218 13.43 -11.49 -19.42
C GLY A 218 12.60 -11.91 -18.20
N PRO A 219 12.26 -13.21 -18.07
CA PRO A 219 11.45 -13.70 -16.95
C PRO A 219 12.02 -13.35 -15.57
N THR A 220 13.32 -13.53 -15.35
CA THR A 220 13.97 -13.18 -14.08
C THR A 220 13.87 -11.68 -13.77
N ARG A 221 13.95 -10.82 -14.78
CA ARG A 221 13.77 -9.36 -14.59
C ARG A 221 12.35 -9.02 -14.21
N VAL A 222 11.36 -9.67 -14.82
CA VAL A 222 9.96 -9.50 -14.46
C VAL A 222 9.76 -9.83 -12.99
N GLN A 223 10.28 -10.96 -12.51
CA GLN A 223 10.15 -11.35 -11.11
C GLN A 223 10.87 -10.39 -10.15
N ALA A 224 12.09 -9.96 -10.49
CA ALA A 224 12.81 -8.98 -9.69
C ALA A 224 12.09 -7.63 -9.59
N LEU A 225 11.47 -7.17 -10.70
CA LEU A 225 10.65 -5.96 -10.69
C LEU A 225 9.37 -6.14 -9.86
N LYS A 226 8.70 -7.29 -9.95
CA LYS A 226 7.54 -7.59 -9.10
C LYS A 226 7.90 -7.57 -7.62
N LEU A 227 8.97 -8.27 -7.22
CA LEU A 227 9.46 -8.28 -5.85
C LEU A 227 9.81 -6.85 -5.37
N LEU A 228 10.51 -6.06 -6.18
CA LEU A 228 10.79 -4.66 -5.88
C LEU A 228 9.51 -3.84 -5.66
N GLY A 229 8.48 -4.08 -6.48
CA GLY A 229 7.18 -3.45 -6.35
C GLY A 229 6.43 -3.85 -5.08
N VAL A 230 6.48 -5.12 -4.69
CA VAL A 230 5.88 -5.63 -3.43
C VAL A 230 6.55 -4.98 -2.23
N ILE A 231 7.89 -4.98 -2.18
CA ILE A 231 8.67 -4.38 -1.09
C ILE A 231 8.34 -2.88 -0.93
N ALA A 232 8.18 -2.15 -2.04
CA ALA A 232 7.89 -0.72 -2.01
C ALA A 232 6.42 -0.39 -1.72
N GLN A 233 5.49 -1.30 -1.99
CA GLN A 233 4.06 -1.00 -1.95
C GLN A 233 3.60 -0.66 -0.52
N ASN A 234 3.03 0.54 -0.34
CA ASN A 234 2.52 1.03 0.94
C ASN A 234 3.52 0.92 2.13
N ASN A 235 4.83 0.92 1.85
CA ASN A 235 5.86 0.78 2.87
C ASN A 235 6.85 1.98 2.83
N PRO A 236 6.58 3.08 3.56
CA PRO A 236 7.42 4.29 3.51
C PRO A 236 8.89 4.04 3.89
N LYS A 237 9.14 3.19 4.89
CA LYS A 237 10.51 2.85 5.34
C LYS A 237 11.28 2.12 4.24
N ALA A 238 10.65 1.13 3.60
CA ALA A 238 11.27 0.43 2.48
C ALA A 238 11.50 1.36 1.29
N LYS A 239 10.57 2.27 0.97
CA LYS A 239 10.76 3.26 -0.11
C LYS A 239 11.99 4.13 0.10
N VAL A 240 12.21 4.64 1.33
CA VAL A 240 13.41 5.41 1.67
C VAL A 240 14.66 4.57 1.44
N ALA A 241 14.70 3.36 2.03
CA ALA A 241 15.85 2.46 1.93
C ALA A 241 16.16 2.03 0.48
N LEU A 242 15.14 1.85 -0.36
CA LEU A 242 15.28 1.53 -1.78
C LEU A 242 15.84 2.70 -2.59
N VAL A 243 15.39 3.93 -2.33
CA VAL A 243 15.93 5.10 -3.03
C VAL A 243 17.40 5.33 -2.68
N GLU A 244 17.79 5.15 -1.41
CA GLU A 244 19.20 5.19 -0.97
C GLU A 244 20.07 4.15 -1.69
N ARG A 245 19.46 3.05 -2.15
CA ARG A 245 20.10 1.96 -2.90
C ARG A 245 19.95 2.09 -4.43
N ASN A 246 19.74 3.30 -4.94
CA ASN A 246 19.63 3.62 -6.37
C ASN A 246 18.41 3.01 -7.10
N ALA A 247 17.32 2.70 -6.39
CA ALA A 247 16.12 2.16 -7.05
C ALA A 247 15.57 3.08 -8.15
N ALA A 248 15.64 4.40 -7.98
CA ALA A 248 15.14 5.36 -8.97
C ALA A 248 15.83 5.20 -10.35
N THR A 249 17.18 5.20 -10.36
CA THR A 249 17.97 5.07 -11.60
C THR A 249 17.79 3.69 -12.24
N ASN A 250 17.75 2.63 -11.44
CA ASN A 250 17.54 1.27 -11.92
C ASN A 250 16.13 1.10 -12.52
N LEU A 251 15.10 1.71 -11.94
CA LEU A 251 13.73 1.68 -12.47
C LEU A 251 13.58 2.45 -13.77
N LEU A 252 14.22 3.62 -13.92
CA LEU A 252 14.26 4.34 -15.19
C LEU A 252 14.91 3.49 -16.29
N THR A 253 16.03 2.83 -15.97
CA THR A 253 16.74 1.94 -16.89
C THR A 253 15.88 0.73 -17.28
N ALA A 254 15.23 0.09 -16.29
CA ALA A 254 14.35 -1.05 -16.52
C ALA A 254 13.12 -0.68 -17.38
N LEU A 255 12.45 0.44 -17.08
CA LEU A 255 11.32 0.92 -17.87
C LEU A 255 11.74 1.32 -19.29
N GLY A 256 12.93 1.91 -19.45
CA GLY A 256 13.51 2.22 -20.75
C GLY A 256 13.78 0.97 -21.60
N ARG A 257 14.23 -0.12 -20.97
CA ARG A 257 14.57 -1.39 -21.62
C ARG A 257 13.37 -2.29 -21.90
N ALA A 258 12.30 -2.19 -21.10
CA ALA A 258 11.16 -3.09 -21.16
C ALA A 258 10.53 -3.16 -22.57
N SER A 259 10.64 -4.33 -23.22
CA SER A 259 10.16 -4.55 -24.58
C SER A 259 8.89 -5.39 -24.64
N THR A 260 8.66 -6.27 -23.67
CA THR A 260 7.48 -7.13 -23.57
C THR A 260 6.40 -6.50 -22.69
N THR A 261 5.17 -7.00 -22.83
CA THR A 261 4.02 -6.57 -22.02
C THR A 261 4.27 -6.83 -20.54
N GLU A 262 4.84 -7.98 -20.20
CA GLU A 262 5.08 -8.45 -18.83
C GLU A 262 6.14 -7.58 -18.15
N GLU A 263 7.24 -7.30 -18.85
CA GLU A 263 8.30 -6.42 -18.34
C GLU A 263 7.81 -4.99 -18.17
N ALA A 264 7.08 -4.44 -19.14
CA ALA A 264 6.54 -3.09 -19.03
C ALA A 264 5.54 -2.98 -17.88
N SER A 265 4.68 -3.99 -17.71
CA SER A 265 3.73 -4.07 -16.60
C SER A 265 4.42 -4.15 -15.24
N ALA A 266 5.45 -5.00 -15.10
CA ALA A 266 6.20 -5.15 -13.85
C ALA A 266 7.03 -3.90 -13.53
N ALA A 267 7.66 -3.28 -14.54
CA ALA A 267 8.40 -2.03 -14.38
C ALA A 267 7.48 -0.89 -13.94
N LEU A 268 6.30 -0.75 -14.55
CA LEU A 268 5.31 0.26 -14.16
C LEU A 268 4.73 -0.01 -12.76
N TYR A 269 4.55 -1.27 -12.38
CA TYR A 269 4.14 -1.64 -11.02
C TYR A 269 5.19 -1.20 -10.00
N ALA A 270 6.46 -1.57 -10.19
CA ALA A 270 7.55 -1.19 -9.30
C ALA A 270 7.78 0.33 -9.24
N PHE A 271 7.76 0.99 -10.40
CA PHE A 271 7.82 2.45 -10.52
C PHE A 271 6.68 3.09 -9.72
N GLY A 272 5.45 2.63 -9.94
CA GLY A 272 4.26 3.14 -9.30
C GLY A 272 4.23 2.91 -7.79
N SER A 273 4.62 1.73 -7.32
CA SER A 273 4.75 1.42 -5.90
C SER A 273 5.72 2.38 -5.21
N LEU A 274 6.82 2.73 -5.88
CA LEU A 274 7.83 3.63 -5.32
C LEU A 274 7.39 5.10 -5.30
N VAL A 275 6.72 5.61 -6.35
CA VAL A 275 6.39 7.05 -6.47
C VAL A 275 5.07 7.47 -5.78
N ARG A 276 4.08 6.58 -5.67
CA ARG A 276 2.82 6.92 -5.00
C ARG A 276 3.08 7.26 -3.54
N LYS A 277 2.47 8.33 -3.03
CA LYS A 277 2.60 8.81 -1.65
C LYS A 277 4.05 8.98 -1.18
N PHE A 278 4.97 9.31 -2.09
CA PHE A 278 6.39 9.49 -1.73
C PHE A 278 7.06 10.60 -2.57
N PRO A 279 7.00 11.87 -2.11
CA PRO A 279 7.44 13.02 -2.89
C PRO A 279 8.93 12.97 -3.25
N PHE A 280 9.77 12.36 -2.40
CA PHE A 280 11.19 12.23 -2.68
C PHE A 280 11.46 11.36 -3.92
N ALA A 281 10.77 10.22 -4.05
CA ALA A 281 10.85 9.39 -5.26
C ALA A 281 10.23 10.09 -6.47
N GLN A 282 9.10 10.79 -6.31
CA GLN A 282 8.49 11.58 -7.39
C GLN A 282 9.51 12.56 -7.99
N ARG A 283 10.25 13.30 -7.16
CA ARG A 283 11.28 14.25 -7.60
C ARG A 283 12.42 13.59 -8.40
N GLN A 284 12.80 12.36 -8.08
CA GLN A 284 13.89 11.65 -8.76
C GLN A 284 13.42 10.96 -10.05
N LEU A 285 12.21 10.41 -10.05
CA LEU A 285 11.68 9.59 -11.14
C LEU A 285 10.88 10.41 -12.17
N LEU A 286 10.17 11.45 -11.75
CA LEU A 286 9.33 12.28 -12.63
C LEU A 286 10.13 13.48 -13.17
N THR A 287 11.26 13.16 -13.79
CA THR A 287 12.08 14.10 -14.57
C THR A 287 11.59 14.15 -16.02
N PRO A 288 12.04 15.10 -16.87
CA PRO A 288 11.71 15.09 -18.30
C PRO A 288 12.01 13.75 -18.99
N HIS A 289 13.10 13.08 -18.57
CA HIS A 289 13.42 11.73 -19.05
C HIS A 289 12.40 10.69 -18.56
N GLY A 290 12.03 10.71 -17.28
CA GLY A 290 11.03 9.80 -16.72
C GLY A 290 9.67 9.92 -17.39
N TYR A 291 9.18 11.16 -17.61
CA TYR A 291 7.95 11.39 -18.37
C TYR A 291 8.06 10.86 -19.81
N SER A 292 9.19 11.10 -20.48
CA SER A 292 9.42 10.58 -21.83
C SER A 292 9.36 9.04 -21.87
N LEU A 293 9.87 8.35 -20.84
CA LEU A 293 9.80 6.89 -20.75
C LEU A 293 8.35 6.41 -20.53
N LEU A 294 7.63 7.06 -19.61
CA LEU A 294 6.21 6.77 -19.33
C LEU A 294 5.35 6.94 -20.58
N TYR A 295 5.45 8.09 -21.26
CA TYR A 295 4.68 8.34 -22.50
C TYR A 295 5.13 7.42 -23.64
N GLY A 296 6.40 7.03 -23.65
CA GLY A 296 6.92 6.04 -24.60
C GLY A 296 6.14 4.73 -24.58
N VAL A 297 5.65 4.29 -23.41
CA VAL A 297 4.84 3.06 -23.28
C VAL A 297 3.55 3.13 -24.11
N TRP A 298 2.92 4.30 -24.25
CA TRP A 298 1.71 4.44 -25.09
C TRP A 298 1.96 4.10 -26.56
N THR A 299 3.19 4.29 -27.04
CA THR A 299 3.59 3.98 -28.42
C THR A 299 4.16 2.56 -28.60
N ARG A 300 4.51 1.86 -27.51
CA ARG A 300 5.06 0.50 -27.57
C ARG A 300 3.99 -0.52 -27.97
N LYS A 301 4.44 -1.63 -28.55
CA LYS A 301 3.61 -2.79 -28.91
C LYS A 301 3.37 -3.68 -27.68
N VAL A 302 2.66 -3.14 -26.70
CA VAL A 302 2.22 -3.82 -25.47
C VAL A 302 0.70 -3.76 -25.33
N GLU A 303 0.15 -4.62 -24.48
CA GLU A 303 -1.30 -4.68 -24.22
C GLU A 303 -1.89 -3.35 -23.71
N LEU A 304 -3.14 -3.07 -24.08
CA LEU A 304 -3.82 -1.81 -23.74
C LEU A 304 -3.87 -1.55 -22.23
N LYS A 305 -4.10 -2.59 -21.41
CA LYS A 305 -4.09 -2.45 -19.94
C LYS A 305 -2.77 -1.89 -19.40
N VAL A 306 -1.63 -2.24 -20.02
CA VAL A 306 -0.32 -1.72 -19.61
C VAL A 306 -0.16 -0.26 -20.01
N LYS A 307 -0.73 0.13 -21.16
CA LYS A 307 -0.77 1.54 -21.58
C LYS A 307 -1.65 2.38 -20.64
N VAL A 308 -2.80 1.85 -20.22
CA VAL A 308 -3.70 2.52 -19.27
C VAL A 308 -3.05 2.70 -17.90
N LYS A 309 -2.21 1.75 -17.44
CA LYS A 309 -1.44 1.88 -16.19
C LYS A 309 -0.58 3.15 -16.12
N VAL A 310 -0.09 3.67 -17.24
CA VAL A 310 0.65 4.95 -17.26
C VAL A 310 -0.26 6.12 -16.89
N LEU A 311 -1.47 6.14 -17.47
CA LEU A 311 -2.46 7.16 -17.19
C LEU A 311 -2.93 7.09 -15.74
N GLN A 312 -3.25 5.88 -15.26
CA GLN A 312 -3.61 5.62 -13.86
C GLN A 312 -2.50 6.07 -12.91
N LEU A 313 -1.24 5.69 -13.18
CA LEU A 313 -0.12 6.10 -12.34
C LEU A 313 0.01 7.62 -12.22
N LEU A 314 -0.11 8.35 -13.34
CA LEU A 314 0.01 9.81 -13.32
C LEU A 314 -1.22 10.47 -12.67
N ALA A 315 -2.40 9.89 -12.82
CA ALA A 315 -3.60 10.29 -12.10
C ALA A 315 -3.43 10.12 -10.58
N ASP A 316 -3.00 8.94 -10.14
CA ASP A 316 -2.77 8.65 -8.71
C ASP A 316 -1.74 9.61 -8.09
N VAL A 317 -0.65 9.88 -8.80
CA VAL A 317 0.39 10.81 -8.33
C VAL A 317 -0.12 12.25 -8.28
N LEU A 318 -0.97 12.65 -9.23
CA LEU A 318 -1.61 13.96 -9.21
C LEU A 318 -2.61 14.09 -8.06
N GLU A 319 -3.38 13.04 -7.79
CA GLU A 319 -4.26 12.99 -6.62
C GLU A 319 -3.46 13.08 -5.32
N ASP A 320 -2.35 12.35 -5.18
CA ASP A 320 -1.47 12.46 -4.03
C ASP A 320 -0.98 13.91 -3.83
N TYR A 321 -0.61 14.59 -4.92
CA TYR A 321 -0.17 15.98 -4.88
C TYR A 321 -1.30 16.94 -4.48
N VAL A 322 -2.47 16.81 -5.08
CA VAL A 322 -3.64 17.67 -4.80
C VAL A 322 -4.11 17.46 -3.36
N ALA A 323 -4.22 16.21 -2.91
CA ALA A 323 -4.60 15.87 -1.54
C ALA A 323 -3.62 16.49 -0.53
N ALA A 324 -2.31 16.44 -0.81
CA ALA A 324 -1.29 17.01 0.07
C ALA A 324 -1.22 18.55 0.04
N THR A 325 -1.60 19.20 -1.06
CA THR A 325 -1.39 20.66 -1.25
C THR A 325 -2.65 21.51 -1.15
N GLU A 326 -3.81 20.92 -1.40
CA GLU A 326 -5.12 21.59 -1.41
C GLU A 326 -6.11 20.94 -0.43
N GLY A 327 -5.68 19.92 0.32
CA GLY A 327 -6.49 19.25 1.33
C GLY A 327 -7.06 20.21 2.38
N THR A 328 -8.28 19.93 2.84
CA THR A 328 -8.99 20.71 3.87
C THR A 328 -8.54 20.37 5.30
N GLU A 329 -7.85 19.25 5.48
CA GLU A 329 -7.26 18.87 6.76
C GLU A 329 -5.94 19.63 6.98
N GLU A 330 -5.53 19.81 8.25
CA GLU A 330 -4.26 20.42 8.65
C GLU A 330 -3.06 19.57 8.19
N ALA A 331 -2.82 19.54 6.87
CA ALA A 331 -1.64 18.90 6.30
C ALA A 331 -0.40 19.62 6.86
N ASP A 332 0.48 18.86 7.48
CA ASP A 332 1.73 19.37 8.02
C ASP A 332 2.49 20.18 6.95
N GLN A 333 2.93 21.40 7.30
CA GLN A 333 3.56 22.34 6.38
C GLN A 333 4.77 21.71 5.69
N THR A 334 5.51 20.83 6.39
CA THR A 334 6.67 20.16 5.79
C THR A 334 6.26 19.20 4.69
N THR A 335 5.13 18.50 4.84
CA THR A 335 4.58 17.61 3.81
C THR A 335 4.17 18.39 2.57
N VAL A 336 3.47 19.52 2.76
CA VAL A 336 3.09 20.43 1.66
C VAL A 336 4.32 20.90 0.88
N GLU A 337 5.37 21.33 1.58
CA GLU A 337 6.63 21.78 0.98
C GLU A 337 7.35 20.67 0.21
N GLN A 338 7.38 19.45 0.77
CA GLN A 338 7.96 18.29 0.09
C GLN A 338 7.25 18.00 -1.23
N TYR A 339 5.91 17.99 -1.25
CA TYR A 339 5.15 17.80 -2.48
C TYR A 339 5.33 18.94 -3.47
N ARG A 340 5.33 20.21 -3.03
CA ARG A 340 5.63 21.35 -3.92
C ARG A 340 7.03 21.25 -4.54
N SER A 341 8.01 20.73 -3.79
CA SER A 341 9.38 20.56 -4.28
C SER A 341 9.53 19.56 -5.44
N THR A 342 8.54 18.67 -5.64
CA THR A 342 8.51 17.74 -6.78
C THR A 342 8.37 18.44 -8.12
N LYS A 343 7.79 19.66 -8.13
CA LYS A 343 7.42 20.40 -9.35
C LYS A 343 6.55 19.59 -10.31
N LEU A 344 5.70 18.71 -9.77
CA LEU A 344 4.85 17.80 -10.56
C LEU A 344 4.02 18.54 -11.62
N ILE A 345 3.29 19.59 -11.22
CA ILE A 345 2.42 20.36 -12.13
C ILE A 345 3.23 20.98 -13.27
N GLU A 346 4.30 21.69 -12.95
CA GLU A 346 5.19 22.27 -13.98
C GLU A 346 5.79 21.20 -14.91
N GLY A 347 6.11 20.02 -14.36
CA GLY A 347 6.62 18.88 -15.11
C GLY A 347 5.61 18.41 -16.15
N LEU A 348 4.38 18.10 -15.72
CA LEU A 348 3.29 17.64 -16.58
C LEU A 348 2.90 18.66 -17.66
N GLU A 349 2.91 19.97 -17.33
CA GLU A 349 2.68 21.04 -18.30
C GLU A 349 3.79 21.12 -19.35
N LYS A 350 5.06 21.16 -18.90
CA LYS A 350 6.24 21.25 -19.79
C LYS A 350 6.35 20.05 -20.72
N THR A 351 5.95 18.86 -20.27
CA THR A 351 5.96 17.64 -21.07
C THR A 351 4.65 17.39 -21.82
N GLN A 352 3.74 18.37 -21.86
CA GLN A 352 2.47 18.31 -22.60
C GLN A 352 1.60 17.10 -22.27
N PHE A 353 1.54 16.70 -21.00
CA PHE A 353 0.78 15.53 -20.52
C PHE A 353 -0.65 15.51 -21.06
N CYS A 354 -1.41 16.60 -20.89
CA CYS A 354 -2.83 16.65 -21.27
C CYS A 354 -3.06 16.41 -22.75
N LYS A 355 -2.15 16.89 -23.61
CA LYS A 355 -2.18 16.63 -25.05
C LYS A 355 -1.95 15.15 -25.34
N HIS A 356 -0.90 14.57 -24.79
CA HIS A 356 -0.56 13.16 -25.00
C HIS A 356 -1.63 12.21 -24.44
N ALA A 357 -2.18 12.48 -23.26
CA ALA A 357 -3.26 11.70 -22.67
C ALA A 357 -4.54 11.77 -23.51
N GLY A 358 -4.90 12.96 -24.03
CA GLY A 358 -6.04 13.13 -24.92
C GLY A 358 -5.86 12.41 -26.26
N GLU A 359 -4.67 12.48 -26.86
CA GLU A 359 -4.31 11.73 -28.07
C GLU A 359 -4.39 10.21 -27.83
N PHE A 360 -3.81 9.73 -26.73
CA PHE A 360 -3.85 8.32 -26.33
C PHE A 360 -5.30 7.82 -26.23
N PHE A 361 -6.15 8.56 -25.51
CA PHE A 361 -7.55 8.22 -25.30
C PHE A 361 -8.32 8.12 -26.62
N HIS A 362 -8.14 9.10 -27.51
CA HIS A 362 -8.80 9.08 -28.81
C HIS A 362 -8.30 7.97 -29.75
N GLN A 363 -6.99 7.72 -29.77
CA GLN A 363 -6.37 6.69 -30.62
C GLN A 363 -6.81 5.29 -30.24
N HIS A 364 -7.01 5.02 -28.94
CA HIS A 364 -7.37 3.69 -28.45
C HIS A 364 -8.89 3.49 -28.24
N ARG A 365 -9.73 4.45 -28.66
CA ARG A 365 -11.20 4.40 -28.49
C ARG A 365 -11.82 3.07 -28.92
N THR A 366 -11.40 2.51 -30.05
CA THR A 366 -11.97 1.27 -30.61
C THR A 366 -11.59 0.04 -29.79
N ALA A 367 -10.43 0.07 -29.16
CA ALA A 367 -9.95 -1.00 -28.29
C ALA A 367 -10.51 -0.89 -26.87
N LEU A 368 -10.91 0.30 -26.43
CA LEU A 368 -11.58 0.53 -25.15
C LEU A 368 -13.04 0.09 -25.18
N VAL A 369 -13.79 0.38 -26.25
CA VAL A 369 -15.22 0.05 -26.40
C VAL A 369 -15.62 -1.37 -25.92
N PRO A 370 -14.94 -2.46 -26.33
CA PRO A 370 -15.34 -3.80 -25.88
C PRO A 370 -14.94 -4.11 -24.41
N GLU A 371 -13.99 -3.37 -23.84
CA GLU A 371 -13.43 -3.59 -22.50
C GLU A 371 -14.07 -2.64 -21.47
N GLU A 372 -15.22 -3.04 -20.90
CA GLU A 372 -16.02 -2.20 -20.00
C GLU A 372 -15.22 -1.73 -18.77
N ASN A 373 -14.58 -2.66 -18.05
CA ASN A 373 -13.77 -2.35 -16.87
C ASN A 373 -12.61 -1.40 -17.20
N LEU A 374 -11.93 -1.65 -18.33
CA LEU A 374 -10.78 -0.85 -18.73
C LEU A 374 -11.21 0.55 -19.20
N SER A 375 -12.36 0.66 -19.86
CA SER A 375 -12.97 1.95 -20.23
C SER A 375 -13.29 2.78 -19.00
N ASP A 376 -13.93 2.17 -18.02
CA ASP A 376 -14.29 2.77 -16.75
C ASP A 376 -13.04 3.23 -15.95
N GLU A 377 -12.05 2.36 -15.79
CA GLU A 377 -10.74 2.70 -15.23
C GLU A 377 -10.05 3.88 -15.96
N THR A 378 -10.09 3.88 -17.29
CA THR A 378 -9.49 4.94 -18.11
C THR A 378 -10.21 6.28 -17.89
N VAL A 379 -11.54 6.27 -17.89
CA VAL A 379 -12.36 7.47 -17.68
C VAL A 379 -12.14 8.04 -16.28
N ARG A 380 -12.10 7.19 -15.24
CA ARG A 380 -11.79 7.65 -13.87
C ARG A 380 -10.43 8.33 -13.81
N ALA A 381 -9.38 7.70 -14.33
CA ALA A 381 -8.04 8.27 -14.31
C ALA A 381 -7.95 9.61 -15.08
N LEU A 382 -8.65 9.73 -16.22
CA LEU A 382 -8.77 11.00 -16.94
C LEU A 382 -9.51 12.05 -16.10
N ARG A 383 -10.61 11.69 -15.45
CA ARG A 383 -11.38 12.62 -14.62
C ARG A 383 -10.58 13.15 -13.44
N SER A 384 -9.74 12.34 -12.79
CA SER A 384 -8.81 12.79 -11.74
C SER A 384 -7.82 13.85 -12.24
N CYS A 385 -7.48 13.81 -13.53
CA CYS A 385 -6.64 14.81 -14.18
C CYS A 385 -7.40 16.02 -14.73
N SER A 386 -8.74 16.06 -14.58
CA SER A 386 -9.61 17.07 -15.19
C SER A 386 -9.21 18.49 -14.80
N LYS A 387 -8.90 18.76 -13.52
CA LYS A 387 -8.53 20.10 -13.05
C LYS A 387 -7.27 20.63 -13.76
N LEU A 388 -6.27 19.77 -13.99
CA LEU A 388 -5.04 20.14 -14.71
C LEU A 388 -5.29 20.28 -16.22
N CYS A 389 -6.10 19.41 -16.79
CA CYS A 389 -6.24 19.26 -18.23
C CYS A 389 -7.52 19.88 -18.82
N HIS A 390 -8.30 20.58 -18.01
CA HIS A 390 -9.60 21.14 -18.37
C HIS A 390 -9.54 21.95 -19.66
N ASP A 391 -8.62 22.92 -19.75
CA ASP A 391 -8.53 23.83 -20.90
C ASP A 391 -8.17 23.09 -22.20
N THR A 392 -7.33 22.05 -22.09
CA THR A 392 -6.92 21.25 -23.25
C THR A 392 -8.05 20.35 -23.74
N TRP A 393 -8.77 19.70 -22.82
CA TRP A 393 -9.78 18.71 -23.16
C TRP A 393 -11.14 19.32 -23.51
N SER A 394 -11.57 20.37 -22.80
CA SER A 394 -12.83 21.10 -23.09
C SER A 394 -12.85 21.71 -24.50
N GLN A 395 -11.68 22.01 -25.07
CA GLN A 395 -11.53 22.55 -26.42
C GLN A 395 -11.28 21.48 -27.48
N CYS A 396 -11.26 20.18 -27.12
CA CYS A 396 -10.93 19.08 -28.02
C CYS A 396 -12.19 18.29 -28.43
N PRO A 397 -12.71 18.48 -29.66
CA PRO A 397 -13.90 17.75 -30.12
C PRO A 397 -13.71 16.23 -30.18
N LEU A 398 -12.47 15.78 -30.43
CA LEU A 398 -12.12 14.36 -30.47
C LEU A 398 -12.20 13.71 -29.08
N PHE A 399 -11.85 14.46 -28.03
CA PHE A 399 -11.98 13.98 -26.65
C PHE A 399 -13.46 13.82 -26.28
N ARG A 400 -14.28 14.84 -26.57
CA ARG A 400 -15.75 14.78 -26.41
C ARG A 400 -16.36 13.60 -27.16
N HIS A 401 -15.98 13.45 -28.43
CA HIS A 401 -16.49 12.36 -29.27
C HIS A 401 -16.16 10.99 -28.67
N THR A 402 -14.93 10.78 -28.19
CA THR A 402 -14.54 9.51 -27.56
C THR A 402 -15.37 9.21 -26.30
N LEU A 403 -15.59 10.19 -25.42
CA LEU A 403 -16.44 10.00 -24.23
C LEU A 403 -17.87 9.58 -24.63
N LEU A 404 -18.45 10.27 -25.61
CA LEU A 404 -19.81 9.96 -26.09
C LEU A 404 -19.89 8.59 -26.76
N VAL A 405 -18.85 8.16 -27.48
CA VAL A 405 -18.79 6.82 -28.08
C VAL A 405 -18.80 5.74 -27.00
N LEU A 406 -17.98 5.87 -25.95
CA LEU A 406 -17.96 4.91 -24.84
C LEU A 406 -19.32 4.88 -24.12
N ARG A 407 -19.88 6.06 -23.81
CA ARG A 407 -21.18 6.21 -23.16
C ARG A 407 -22.33 5.59 -23.95
N ASN A 408 -22.38 5.85 -25.26
CA ASN A 408 -23.42 5.31 -26.14
C ASN A 408 -23.25 3.81 -26.39
N ASN A 409 -22.02 3.29 -26.39
CA ASN A 409 -21.82 1.85 -26.46
C ASN A 409 -22.38 1.15 -25.23
N LEU A 410 -22.16 1.69 -24.03
CA LEU A 410 -22.76 1.15 -22.80
C LEU A 410 -24.28 1.15 -22.87
N ASP A 411 -24.89 2.17 -23.49
CA ASP A 411 -26.35 2.31 -23.62
C ASP A 411 -26.97 1.16 -24.43
N HIS A 412 -26.34 0.82 -25.55
CA HIS A 412 -26.77 -0.31 -26.38
C HIS A 412 -26.59 -1.67 -25.69
N ARG A 413 -25.72 -1.73 -24.69
CA ARG A 413 -25.36 -2.97 -23.99
C ARG A 413 -26.02 -3.09 -22.63
N LEU A 414 -26.78 -2.09 -22.16
CA LEU A 414 -27.36 -2.08 -20.81
C LEU A 414 -28.10 -3.38 -20.49
N ASP A 415 -28.95 -3.86 -21.40
CA ASP A 415 -29.81 -5.02 -21.18
C ASP A 415 -29.19 -6.37 -21.62
N GLU A 416 -27.91 -6.42 -22.01
CA GLU A 416 -27.26 -7.67 -22.44
C GLU A 416 -27.05 -8.67 -21.28
N ASP A 417 -26.79 -8.15 -20.07
CA ASP A 417 -26.54 -8.95 -18.87
C ASP A 417 -27.20 -8.29 -17.66
N SER A 418 -28.19 -8.97 -17.08
CA SER A 418 -28.98 -8.48 -15.95
C SER A 418 -28.15 -8.20 -14.69
N GLU A 419 -27.02 -8.91 -14.50
CA GLU A 419 -26.15 -8.71 -13.34
C GLU A 419 -25.29 -7.45 -13.48
N LEU A 420 -25.04 -6.99 -14.71
CA LEU A 420 -24.15 -5.87 -15.00
C LEU A 420 -24.89 -4.55 -15.29
N VAL A 421 -26.23 -4.55 -15.32
CA VAL A 421 -27.05 -3.36 -15.63
C VAL A 421 -26.70 -2.19 -14.72
N GLU A 422 -26.63 -2.42 -13.41
CA GLU A 422 -26.34 -1.36 -12.43
C GLU A 422 -24.91 -0.84 -12.60
N TYR A 423 -23.95 -1.74 -12.75
CA TYR A 423 -22.56 -1.38 -12.99
C TYR A 423 -22.39 -0.54 -14.27
N ARG A 424 -23.00 -0.95 -15.38
CA ARG A 424 -22.98 -0.20 -16.65
C ARG A 424 -23.63 1.18 -16.50
N ARG A 425 -24.73 1.27 -15.75
CA ARG A 425 -25.41 2.54 -15.47
C ARG A 425 -24.52 3.49 -14.66
N ASP A 426 -23.77 2.98 -13.69
CA ASP A 426 -22.82 3.77 -12.91
C ASP A 426 -21.69 4.33 -13.79
N ILE A 427 -21.14 3.51 -14.70
CA ILE A 427 -20.13 3.98 -15.66
C ILE A 427 -20.71 5.08 -16.55
N GLN A 428 -21.92 4.89 -17.08
CA GLN A 428 -22.59 5.91 -17.91
C GLN A 428 -22.78 7.23 -17.15
N GLN A 429 -23.26 7.17 -15.91
CA GLN A 429 -23.44 8.37 -15.08
C GLN A 429 -22.11 9.06 -14.80
N SER A 430 -21.04 8.31 -14.57
CA SER A 430 -19.68 8.84 -14.41
C SER A 430 -19.20 9.54 -15.67
N ILE A 431 -19.41 8.96 -16.86
CA ILE A 431 -19.06 9.60 -18.14
C ILE A 431 -19.91 10.84 -18.37
N ASP A 432 -21.22 10.79 -18.15
CA ASP A 432 -22.12 11.93 -18.31
C ASP A 432 -21.73 13.08 -17.37
N ALA A 433 -21.34 12.78 -16.13
CA ALA A 433 -20.82 13.77 -15.18
C ALA A 433 -19.52 14.40 -15.71
N PHE A 434 -18.58 13.59 -16.22
CA PHE A 434 -17.32 14.10 -16.76
C PHE A 434 -17.53 14.97 -18.02
N VAL A 435 -18.48 14.61 -18.88
CA VAL A 435 -18.89 15.45 -20.03
C VAL A 435 -19.44 16.79 -19.55
N ARG A 436 -20.30 16.80 -18.52
CA ARG A 436 -20.84 18.05 -17.97
C ARG A 436 -19.75 18.92 -17.34
N GLU A 437 -18.78 18.33 -16.65
CA GLU A 437 -17.64 19.04 -16.07
C GLU A 437 -16.80 19.76 -17.13
N LEU A 438 -16.55 19.12 -18.27
CA LEU A 438 -15.70 19.68 -19.33
C LEU A 438 -16.43 20.61 -20.31
N TYR A 439 -17.69 20.32 -20.63
CA TYR A 439 -18.41 21.00 -21.73
C TYR A 439 -19.67 21.75 -21.28
N GLY A 440 -20.00 21.72 -19.99
CA GLY A 440 -21.25 22.23 -19.45
C GLY A 440 -22.45 21.33 -19.77
N GLN A 441 -23.64 21.75 -19.33
CA GLN A 441 -24.87 21.08 -19.74
C GLN A 441 -25.11 21.30 -21.25
N PRO A 442 -25.58 20.27 -21.98
CA PRO A 442 -26.08 20.52 -23.33
C PRO A 442 -27.13 21.63 -23.24
N ARG A 443 -26.93 22.71 -24.01
CA ARG A 443 -28.01 23.68 -24.19
C ARG A 443 -29.15 22.91 -24.85
N ASP A 444 -30.27 22.78 -24.15
CA ASP A 444 -31.52 22.34 -24.75
C ASP A 444 -31.88 23.38 -25.82
N GLU A 445 -31.41 23.16 -27.05
CA GLU A 445 -31.90 23.88 -28.22
C GLU A 445 -33.27 23.28 -28.54
N LEU A 446 -34.30 23.91 -27.96
CA LEU A 446 -35.73 23.75 -28.28
C LEU A 446 -36.04 24.12 -29.73
#